data_AF-A0A9D9CAF2-F1
#
_entry.id   AF-A0A9D9CAF2-F1
#
_cell.length_a   1.000
_cell.length_b   1.000
_cell.length_c   1.000
_cell.angle_alpha   90.00
_cell.angle_beta   90.00
_cell.angle_gamma   90.00
#
_symmetry.space_group_name_H-M   'P 1'
#
loop_
_entity.id
_entity.type
_entity.pdbx_description
1 polymer ?
#
loop_
_entity_poly.entity_id
_entity_poly.type
_entity_poly.pdbx_seq_one_letter_code
_entity_poly.pdbx_strand_id
1 'polypeptide(L)' 'MLLCLCSCSPIKVDKMTCNYEENALAASDAPLRFSWQMSSNKQACMQSAYQLEVYDSRNNRVWETSPVQSNQSQLVA' A
#
# COMPACT_ATOMS: atom_id res chain seq x y z
N MET A 1 1.37 -26.23 -20.81
CA MET A 1 1.53 -24.91 -20.16
C MET A 1 0.18 -24.20 -20.26
N LEU A 2 -0.62 -24.25 -19.20
CA LEU A 2 -1.96 -23.66 -19.16
C LEU A 2 -1.82 -22.21 -18.71
N LEU A 3 -2.07 -21.24 -19.59
CA LEU A 3 -2.14 -19.84 -19.21
C LEU A 3 -3.48 -19.64 -18.48
N CYS A 4 -3.45 -19.54 -17.13
CA CYS A 4 -4.62 -19.05 -16.41
C CYS A 4 -4.81 -17.58 -16.77
N LEU A 5 -5.80 -17.29 -17.60
CA LEU A 5 -6.37 -15.94 -17.73
C LEU A 5 -7.26 -15.69 -16.50
N CYS A 6 -6.65 -15.74 -15.32
CA CYS A 6 -7.28 -15.38 -14.07
C CYS A 6 -7.52 -13.86 -14.14
N SER A 7 -8.73 -13.44 -14.47
CA SER A 7 -9.11 -12.03 -14.53
C SER A 7 -9.11 -11.48 -13.09
N CYS A 8 -7.94 -11.04 -12.63
CA CYS A 8 -7.81 -10.35 -11.34
C CYS A 8 -8.58 -9.04 -11.47
N SER A 9 -9.74 -8.95 -10.81
CA SER A 9 -10.39 -7.64 -10.68
C SER A 9 -9.44 -6.72 -9.94
N PRO A 10 -9.32 -5.44 -10.33
CA PRO A 10 -8.45 -4.52 -9.63
C PRO A 10 -8.89 -4.44 -8.16
N ILE A 11 -8.05 -4.92 -7.25
CA ILE A 11 -8.09 -4.48 -5.85
C ILE A 11 -7.85 -2.97 -5.89
N LYS A 12 -8.69 -2.22 -5.21
CA LYS A 12 -8.55 -0.76 -5.09
C LYS A 12 -8.06 -0.44 -3.69
N VAL A 13 -7.08 0.46 -3.57
CA VAL A 13 -6.73 1.08 -2.29
C VAL A 13 -7.72 2.20 -2.00
N ASP A 14 -8.44 2.12 -0.89
CA ASP A 14 -9.48 3.10 -0.54
C ASP A 14 -9.03 4.13 0.50
N LYS A 15 -8.19 3.71 1.44
CA LYS A 15 -7.72 4.55 2.54
C LYS A 15 -6.28 4.23 2.85
N MET A 16 -5.45 5.26 3.00
CA MET A 16 -4.05 5.16 3.36
C MET A 16 -3.80 6.00 4.61
N THR A 17 -3.07 5.45 5.57
CA THR A 17 -2.70 6.16 6.80
C THR A 17 -1.21 6.03 7.08
N CYS A 18 -0.66 7.01 7.77
CA CYS A 18 0.65 6.99 8.38
C CYS A 18 0.46 7.14 9.89
N ASN A 19 0.97 6.20 10.69
CA ASN A 19 0.78 6.18 12.14
C ASN A 19 -0.70 6.31 12.55
N TYR A 20 -1.58 5.60 11.84
CA TYR A 20 -3.05 5.62 12.01
C TYR A 20 -3.77 6.89 11.58
N GLU A 21 -3.07 7.92 11.11
CA GLU A 21 -3.65 9.19 10.67
C GLU A 21 -3.68 9.31 9.13
N GLU A 22 -4.79 9.83 8.60
CA GLU A 22 -4.88 10.25 7.20
C GLU A 22 -4.27 11.64 7.04
N ASN A 23 -3.52 11.86 5.95
CA ASN A 23 -2.84 13.14 5.69
C ASN A 23 -2.00 13.63 6.89
N ALA A 24 -1.37 12.69 7.60
CA ALA A 24 -0.54 13.00 8.75
C ALA A 24 0.49 14.07 8.36
N LEU A 25 0.46 15.21 9.04
CA LEU A 25 1.58 16.14 9.03
C LEU A 25 2.72 15.39 9.71
N ALA A 26 3.77 15.03 8.95
CA ALA A 26 4.89 14.25 9.45
C ALA A 26 5.47 14.92 10.71
N ALA A 27 5.05 14.45 11.87
CA ALA A 27 5.37 15.03 13.16
C ALA A 27 6.05 13.98 14.03
N SER A 28 7.33 14.25 14.29
CA SER A 28 8.19 13.70 15.35
C SER A 28 8.87 12.34 15.15
N ASP A 29 9.96 12.17 15.90
CA ASP A 29 11.06 11.19 15.88
C ASP A 29 10.69 9.69 15.95
N ALA A 30 9.43 9.33 15.69
CA ALA A 30 8.97 7.95 15.69
C ALA A 30 9.12 7.30 14.29
N PRO A 31 9.41 6.00 14.22
CA PRO A 31 9.47 5.31 12.94
C PRO A 31 8.08 5.30 12.30
N LEU A 32 8.01 5.72 11.04
CA LEU A 32 6.76 5.77 10.28
C LEU A 32 6.18 4.36 10.10
N ARG A 33 4.86 4.25 10.15
CA ARG A 33 4.11 3.02 9.92
C ARG A 33 2.99 3.29 8.94
N PHE A 34 3.07 2.68 7.77
CA PHE A 34 2.09 2.81 6.70
C PHE A 34 1.03 1.71 6.79
N SER A 35 -0.23 2.09 6.60
CA SER A 35 -1.34 1.15 6.48
C SER A 35 -2.22 1.54 5.31
N TRP A 36 -2.81 0.55 4.64
CA TRP A 36 -3.78 0.76 3.58
C TRP A 36 -4.93 -0.24 3.64
N GLN A 37 -6.12 0.25 3.32
CA GLN A 37 -7.33 -0.57 3.20
C GLN A 37 -7.65 -0.80 1.72
N MET A 38 -8.15 -1.99 1.41
CA MET A 38 -8.46 -2.40 0.05
C MET A 38 -9.89 -2.89 -0.08
N SER A 39 -10.53 -2.60 -1.21
CA SER A 39 -11.79 -3.20 -1.61
C SER A 39 -11.68 -3.91 -2.95
N SER A 40 -12.58 -4.87 -3.16
CA SER A 40 -12.74 -5.58 -4.42
C SER A 40 -14.22 -5.89 -4.66
N ASN A 41 -14.63 -5.92 -5.92
CA ASN A 41 -15.94 -6.40 -6.31
C ASN A 41 -16.01 -7.95 -6.41
N LYS A 42 -14.91 -8.64 -6.10
CA LYS A 42 -14.82 -10.10 -6.05
C LYS A 42 -14.51 -10.60 -4.64
N GLN A 43 -15.10 -11.74 -4.30
CA GLN A 43 -14.77 -12.47 -3.08
C GLN A 43 -13.37 -13.09 -3.16
N ALA A 44 -12.79 -13.39 -2.00
CA ALA A 44 -11.50 -14.06 -1.85
C ALA A 44 -10.33 -13.34 -2.58
N CYS A 45 -10.42 -12.02 -2.73
CA CYS A 45 -9.34 -11.21 -3.28
C CYS A 45 -8.37 -10.81 -2.15
N MET A 46 -7.08 -11.02 -2.35
CA MET A 46 -6.03 -10.70 -1.39
C MET A 46 -4.81 -10.14 -2.12
N GLN A 47 -4.12 -9.21 -1.46
CA GLN A 47 -2.82 -8.72 -1.89
C GLN A 47 -1.76 -9.84 -1.83
N SER A 48 -0.94 -9.95 -2.87
CA SER A 48 0.26 -10.80 -2.88
C SER A 48 1.55 -9.99 -2.69
N ALA A 49 1.54 -8.71 -3.07
CA ALA A 49 2.68 -7.82 -2.98
C ALA A 49 2.26 -6.35 -2.86
N TYR A 50 3.18 -5.50 -2.39
CA TYR A 50 3.01 -4.05 -2.36
C TYR A 50 4.29 -3.32 -2.78
N GLN A 51 4.15 -2.06 -3.16
CA GLN A 51 5.25 -1.11 -3.32
C GLN A 51 4.82 0.22 -2.73
N LEU A 52 5.69 0.86 -1.94
CA LEU A 52 5.44 2.18 -1.38
C LEU A 52 6.32 3.21 -2.06
N GLU A 53 5.75 4.36 -2.34
CA GLU A 53 6.44 5.55 -2.84
C GLU A 53 6.06 6.73 -1.96
N VAL A 54 7.06 7.46 -1.47
CA VAL A 54 6.86 8.65 -0.63
C VAL A 54 7.37 9.86 -1.39
N TYR A 55 6.55 10.89 -1.43
CA TYR A 55 6.81 12.14 -2.14
C TYR A 55 6.89 13.31 -1.16
N ASP A 56 7.72 14.30 -1.48
CA ASP A 56 7.71 15.58 -0.78
C ASP A 56 6.53 16.47 -1.22
N SER A 57 6.39 17.63 -0.58
CA SER A 57 5.34 18.61 -0.91
C SER A 57 5.46 19.24 -2.31
N ARG A 58 6.58 19.03 -2.99
CA ARG A 58 6.84 19.46 -4.38
C ARG A 58 6.65 18.31 -5.38
N ASN A 59 6.12 17.17 -4.92
CA ASN A 59 5.88 15.98 -5.72
C ASN A 59 7.17 15.31 -6.24
N ASN A 60 8.31 15.49 -5.55
CA ASN A 60 9.51 14.72 -5.81
C ASN A 60 9.49 13.43 -4.98
N ARG A 61 9.80 12.29 -5.60
CA ARG A 61 9.94 11.03 -4.86
C ARG A 61 11.17 11.08 -3.97
N VAL A 62 10.98 10.92 -2.66
CA VAL A 62 12.05 10.98 -1.65
C VAL A 62 12.43 9.61 -1.08
N TRP A 63 11.54 8.63 -1.21
CA TRP A 63 11.78 7.26 -0.78
C TRP A 63 10.87 6.29 -1.52
N GLU A 64 11.34 5.06 -1.72
CA GLU A 64 10.55 3.97 -2.29
C GLU A 64 11.01 2.62 -1.76
N THR A 65 10.10 1.64 -1.76
CA THR A 65 10.48 0.24 -1.67
C THR A 65 10.65 -0.33 -3.08
N SER A 66 11.41 -1.43 -3.21
CA SER A 66 11.15 -2.37 -4.31
C SER A 66 9.81 -3.10 -4.07
N PRO A 67 9.22 -3.77 -5.07
CA PRO A 67 8.07 -4.63 -4.83
C PRO A 67 8.35 -5.67 -3.73
N VAL A 68 7.56 -5.65 -2.66
CA VAL A 68 7.68 -6.55 -1.52
C VAL A 68 6.61 -7.64 -1.63
N GLN A 69 7.04 -8.90 -1.68
CA GLN A 69 6.12 -10.05 -1.65
C GLN A 69 5.59 -10.25 -0.24
N SER A 70 4.37 -9.78 0.03
CA SER A 70 3.72 -9.85 1.33
C SER A 70 2.24 -9.51 1.20
N ASN A 71 1.41 -10.18 2.01
CA ASN A 71 0.00 -9.87 2.18
C ASN A 71 -0.26 -8.86 3.33
N GLN A 72 0.79 -8.40 4.01
CA GLN A 72 0.66 -7.37 5.04
C GLN A 72 0.25 -6.03 4.40
N SER A 73 -0.73 -5.37 5.03
CA SER A 73 -1.21 -4.05 4.62
C SER A 73 -1.41 -3.08 5.78
N GLN A 74 -1.06 -3.50 7.00
CA GLN A 74 -1.20 -2.69 8.20
C GLN A 74 0.17 -2.58 8.89
N LEU A 75 0.52 -1.35 9.31
CA LEU A 75 1.71 -1.05 10.10
C LEU A 75 3.02 -1.52 9.47
N VAL A 76 3.13 -1.35 8.15
CA VAL A 76 4.35 -1.60 7.38
C VAL A 76 5.37 -0.50 7.66
N ALA A 77 6.63 -0.89 7.87
CA ALA A 77 7.75 0.01 8.15
C ALA A 77 8.48 0.42 6.88
#